data_AF-A0A819PE83-F1
#
_entry.id   AF-A0A819PE83-F1
#
_cell.length_a   1.000
_cell.length_b   1.000
_cell.length_c   1.000
_cell.angle_alpha   90.00
_cell.angle_beta   90.00
_cell.angle_gamma   90.00
#
_symmetry.space_group_name_H-M   'P 1'
#
loop_
_entity.id
_entity.type
_entity.pdbx_description
1 polymer ?
#
loop_
_entity_poly.entity_id
_entity_poly.type
_entity_poly.pdbx_seq_one_letter_code
_entity_poly.pdbx_strand_id
1 'polypeptide(L)'
;VVLPLIEKYFQAHRNYFIVPPLLKTGVNYASVEEEEMNCSLFCKLALLFRQRFSAFGNDVSITVRCLKVLVRAIDVSSVMKNSQEMVRASLLPLFDNIAEDLNQTVQNLEQKHHSNIKGTLQRGTTSLAYIHMVRLSLLSSLLDHLGKNNHGVDVSGMTFTR
;
A
#
# COMPACT_ATOMS: atom_id res chain seq x y z
N VAL A 1 -1.53 18.57 7.31
CA VAL A 1 -1.52 18.37 8.79
C VAL A 1 -1.84 16.94 9.19
N VAL A 2 -2.91 16.32 8.67
CA VAL A 2 -3.34 14.96 9.07
C VAL A 2 -2.33 13.86 8.68
N LEU A 3 -1.78 13.89 7.46
CA LEU A 3 -0.84 12.86 6.98
C LEU A 3 0.44 12.73 7.86
N PRO A 4 1.14 13.81 8.23
CA PRO A 4 2.24 13.74 9.19
C PRO A 4 1.86 13.17 10.57
N LEU A 5 0.63 13.44 11.03
CA LEU A 5 0.15 12.96 12.32
C LEU A 5 -0.06 11.44 12.28
N ILE A 6 -0.73 10.94 11.24
CA ILE A 6 -0.93 9.51 11.01
C ILE A 6 0.42 8.80 10.90
N GLU A 7 1.33 9.33 10.09
CA GLU A 7 2.67 8.75 9.94
C GLU A 7 3.38 8.62 11.29
N LYS A 8 3.46 9.71 12.07
CA LYS A 8 4.14 9.69 13.38
C LYS A 8 3.45 8.75 14.37
N TYR A 9 2.12 8.70 14.38
CA TYR A 9 1.36 7.85 15.27
C TYR A 9 1.68 6.36 15.04
N PHE A 10 1.52 5.89 13.80
CA PHE A 10 1.77 4.48 13.48
C PHE A 10 3.25 4.13 13.51
N GLN A 11 4.15 5.10 13.29
CA GLN A 11 5.58 4.89 13.46
C GLN A 11 5.94 4.66 14.94
N ALA A 12 5.35 5.42 15.87
CA ALA A 12 5.57 5.28 17.30
C ALA A 12 4.94 4.02 17.89
N HIS A 13 3.78 3.60 17.36
CA HIS A 13 3.00 2.47 17.89
C HIS A 13 3.13 1.20 17.05
N ARG A 14 4.18 1.06 16.24
CA ARG A 14 4.33 -0.09 15.32
C ARG A 14 4.22 -1.45 16.01
N ASN A 15 4.82 -1.59 17.18
CA ASN A 15 4.85 -2.86 17.93
C ASN A 15 3.48 -3.22 18.55
N TYR A 16 2.58 -2.26 18.67
CA TYR A 16 1.21 -2.50 19.14
C TYR A 16 0.39 -3.25 18.09
N PHE A 17 0.62 -2.96 16.80
CA PHE A 17 -0.14 -3.54 15.69
C PHE A 17 0.51 -4.78 15.05
N ILE A 18 1.82 -4.99 15.22
CA ILE A 18 2.50 -6.18 14.67
C ILE A 18 2.75 -7.16 15.79
N VAL A 19 1.91 -8.19 15.88
CA VAL A 19 2.10 -9.25 16.88
C VAL A 19 3.01 -10.35 16.33
N PRO A 20 4.14 -10.68 16.99
CA PRO A 20 4.89 -11.88 16.65
C PRO A 20 4.00 -13.12 16.86
N PRO A 21 3.99 -14.10 15.93
CA PRO A 21 3.11 -15.27 16.00
C PRO A 21 3.17 -16.05 17.33
N LEU A 22 4.30 -15.95 18.06
CA LEU A 22 4.53 -16.63 19.32
C LEU A 22 3.95 -15.92 20.57
N LEU A 23 3.48 -14.68 20.44
CA LEU A 23 3.13 -13.82 21.59
C LEU A 23 1.67 -13.33 21.60
N LYS A 24 0.78 -13.92 20.79
CA LYS A 24 -0.68 -13.61 20.74
C LYS A 24 -1.45 -14.09 21.99
N THR A 25 -0.88 -13.92 23.17
CA THR A 25 -1.49 -14.23 24.47
C THR A 25 -1.26 -13.05 25.42
N GLY A 26 -1.95 -11.92 25.19
CA GLY A 26 -1.89 -10.76 26.08
C GLY A 26 -2.76 -9.57 25.66
N VAL A 27 -3.06 -8.69 26.62
CA VAL A 27 -3.94 -7.50 26.52
C VAL A 27 -3.22 -6.26 25.95
N ASN A 28 -2.03 -6.43 25.36
CA ASN A 28 -1.14 -5.32 24.98
C ASN A 28 -1.03 -5.10 23.46
N TYR A 29 -1.93 -5.68 22.68
CA TYR A 29 -1.92 -5.62 21.22
C TYR A 29 -3.22 -5.04 20.67
N ALA A 30 -3.16 -4.58 19.43
CA ALA A 30 -4.33 -4.12 18.71
C ALA A 30 -5.43 -5.20 18.68
N SER A 31 -6.64 -4.77 18.97
CA SER A 31 -7.84 -5.59 18.75
C SER A 31 -8.06 -5.84 17.26
N VAL A 32 -8.87 -6.85 16.94
CA VAL A 32 -9.29 -7.10 15.55
C VAL A 32 -9.91 -5.84 14.94
N GLU A 33 -10.77 -5.14 15.68
CA GLU A 33 -11.40 -3.90 15.22
C GLU A 33 -10.38 -2.79 14.89
N GLU A 34 -9.33 -2.64 15.69
CA GLU A 34 -8.27 -1.66 15.44
C GLU A 34 -7.39 -2.04 14.25
N GLU A 35 -7.07 -3.33 14.09
CA GLU A 35 -6.39 -3.85 12.90
C GLU A 35 -7.26 -3.61 11.65
N GLU A 36 -8.58 -3.79 11.77
CA GLU A 36 -9.50 -3.53 10.68
C GLU A 36 -9.55 -2.06 10.28
N MET A 37 -9.63 -1.16 11.26
CA MET A 37 -9.61 0.28 11.03
C MET A 37 -8.30 0.73 10.37
N ASN A 38 -7.15 0.21 10.81
CA ASN A 38 -5.86 0.51 10.19
C ASN A 38 -5.82 0.05 8.73
N CYS A 39 -6.26 -1.18 8.47
CA CYS A 39 -6.30 -1.71 7.11
C CYS A 39 -7.28 -0.93 6.22
N SER A 40 -8.46 -0.55 6.73
CA SER A 40 -9.42 0.30 6.02
C SER A 40 -8.83 1.68 5.70
N LEU A 41 -8.14 2.30 6.66
CA LEU A 41 -7.47 3.58 6.48
C LEU A 41 -6.40 3.50 5.39
N PHE A 42 -5.57 2.47 5.43
CA PHE A 42 -4.57 2.20 4.39
C PHE A 42 -5.21 2.07 3.01
N CYS A 43 -6.21 1.19 2.86
CA CYS A 43 -6.85 0.93 1.58
C CYS A 43 -7.53 2.18 1.00
N LYS A 44 -8.27 2.93 1.83
CA LYS A 44 -8.95 4.16 1.41
C LYS A 44 -7.96 5.25 1.03
N LEU A 45 -6.89 5.43 1.80
CA LEU A 45 -5.85 6.42 1.49
C LEU A 45 -5.10 6.05 0.21
N ALA A 46 -4.76 4.77 0.03
CA ALA A 46 -4.07 4.28 -1.16
C ALA A 46 -4.94 4.45 -2.41
N LEU A 47 -6.24 4.13 -2.32
CA LEU A 47 -7.19 4.32 -3.42
C LEU A 47 -7.39 5.79 -3.76
N LEU A 48 -7.59 6.65 -2.75
CA LEU A 48 -7.70 8.09 -2.93
C LEU A 48 -6.44 8.66 -3.60
N PHE A 49 -5.27 8.24 -3.12
CA PHE A 49 -4.00 8.65 -3.65
C PHE A 49 -3.83 8.25 -5.12
N ARG A 50 -4.27 7.04 -5.50
CA ARG A 50 -4.31 6.59 -6.88
C ARG A 50 -5.27 7.42 -7.75
N GLN A 51 -6.50 7.63 -7.28
CA GLN A 51 -7.55 8.31 -8.05
C GLN A 51 -7.33 9.82 -8.20
N ARG A 52 -6.70 10.45 -7.21
CA ARG A 52 -6.57 11.91 -7.11
C ARG A 52 -5.11 12.36 -6.98
N PHE A 53 -4.20 11.62 -7.60
CA PHE A 53 -2.76 11.87 -7.46
C PHE A 53 -2.36 13.33 -7.67
N SER A 54 -2.85 13.97 -8.73
CA SER A 54 -2.53 15.37 -9.04
C SER A 54 -2.94 16.35 -7.95
N ALA A 55 -3.96 16.02 -7.14
CA ALA A 55 -4.44 16.86 -6.04
C ALA A 55 -3.49 16.85 -4.83
N PHE A 56 -2.62 15.84 -4.70
CA PHE A 56 -1.66 15.78 -3.60
C PHE A 56 -0.48 16.76 -3.78
N GLY A 57 -0.12 17.12 -5.01
CA GLY A 57 0.90 18.13 -5.29
C GLY A 57 2.19 17.93 -4.48
N ASN A 58 2.49 18.88 -3.58
CA ASN A 58 3.68 18.84 -2.73
C ASN A 58 3.60 17.77 -1.61
N ASP A 59 2.41 17.28 -1.28
CA ASP A 59 2.19 16.29 -0.23
C ASP A 59 2.46 14.85 -0.69
N VAL A 60 2.83 14.63 -1.95
CA VAL A 60 3.10 13.27 -2.48
C VAL A 60 4.13 12.51 -1.63
N SER A 61 5.24 13.16 -1.27
CA SER A 61 6.30 12.50 -0.48
C SER A 61 5.82 12.05 0.90
N ILE A 62 5.06 12.92 1.60
CA ILE A 62 4.54 12.60 2.92
C ILE A 62 3.43 11.55 2.85
N THR A 63 2.58 11.57 1.81
CA THR A 63 1.56 10.54 1.60
C THR A 63 2.18 9.16 1.39
N VAL A 64 3.25 9.07 0.57
CA VAL A 64 3.95 7.80 0.35
C VAL A 64 4.56 7.27 1.65
N ARG A 65 5.20 8.14 2.44
CA ARG A 65 5.73 7.75 3.75
C ARG A 65 4.63 7.28 4.70
N CYS A 66 3.52 8.01 4.76
CA CYS A 66 2.35 7.64 5.55
C CYS A 66 1.82 6.25 5.17
N LEU A 67 1.61 6.01 3.86
CA LEU A 67 1.18 4.70 3.36
C LEU A 67 2.17 3.58 3.68
N LYS A 68 3.49 3.84 3.60
CA LYS A 68 4.54 2.88 3.99
C LYS A 68 4.50 2.55 5.48
N VAL A 69 4.19 3.51 6.34
CA VAL A 69 4.07 3.26 7.78
C VAL A 69 2.79 2.48 8.09
N LEU A 70 1.67 2.88 7.49
CA LEU A 70 0.38 2.21 7.66
C LEU A 70 0.45 0.73 7.26
N VAL A 71 0.94 0.43 6.06
CA VAL A 71 1.05 -0.96 5.58
C VAL A 71 1.92 -1.82 6.49
N ARG A 72 3.01 -1.24 7.02
CA ARG A 72 3.89 -1.93 7.96
C ARG A 72 3.23 -2.23 9.29
N ALA A 73 2.18 -1.50 9.65
CA ALA A 73 1.39 -1.74 10.85
C ALA A 73 0.18 -2.65 10.61
N ILE A 74 0.06 -3.31 9.45
CA ILE A 74 -1.05 -4.25 9.18
C ILE A 74 -0.56 -5.69 9.39
N ASP A 75 -1.18 -6.43 10.31
CA ASP A 75 -1.07 -7.89 10.35
C ASP A 75 -2.03 -8.50 9.30
N VAL A 76 -1.52 -8.70 8.09
CA VAL A 76 -2.32 -9.22 6.96
C VAL A 76 -2.87 -10.61 7.26
N SER A 77 -2.12 -11.48 7.94
CA SER A 77 -2.59 -12.82 8.30
C SER A 77 -3.72 -12.78 9.32
N SER A 78 -3.70 -11.83 10.26
CA SER A 78 -4.81 -11.60 11.20
C SER A 78 -6.05 -11.07 10.47
N VAL A 79 -5.90 -10.05 9.63
CA VAL A 79 -7.00 -9.47 8.86
C VAL A 79 -7.63 -10.51 7.92
N MET A 80 -6.82 -11.36 7.29
CA MET A 80 -7.32 -12.44 6.42
C MET A 80 -8.16 -13.48 7.18
N LYS A 81 -7.80 -13.78 8.43
CA LYS A 81 -8.51 -14.76 9.26
C LYS A 81 -9.79 -14.20 9.86
N ASN A 82 -9.76 -12.95 10.31
CA ASN A 82 -10.85 -12.36 11.09
C ASN A 82 -11.82 -11.53 10.25
N SER A 83 -11.40 -11.02 9.08
CA SER A 83 -12.08 -9.89 8.42
C SER A 83 -12.25 -10.10 6.91
N GLN A 84 -12.86 -11.23 6.53
CA GLN A 84 -12.95 -11.62 5.11
C GLN A 84 -13.68 -10.61 4.21
N GLU A 85 -14.68 -9.89 4.73
CA GLU A 85 -15.37 -8.86 3.96
C GLU A 85 -14.43 -7.73 3.58
N MET A 86 -13.63 -7.23 4.53
CA MET A 86 -12.66 -6.18 4.27
C MET A 86 -11.58 -6.62 3.27
N VAL A 87 -11.16 -7.88 3.37
CA VAL A 87 -10.23 -8.47 2.40
C VAL A 87 -10.83 -8.41 0.99
N ARG A 88 -12.07 -8.85 0.82
CA ARG A 88 -12.77 -8.88 -0.48
C ARG A 88 -13.08 -7.49 -1.01
N ALA A 89 -13.54 -6.58 -0.15
CA ALA A 89 -14.02 -5.26 -0.56
C ALA A 89 -12.89 -4.22 -0.73
N SER A 90 -11.76 -4.40 -0.04
CA SER A 90 -10.70 -3.38 0.02
C SER A 90 -9.32 -3.91 -0.38
N LEU A 91 -8.82 -4.97 0.25
CA LEU A 91 -7.45 -5.44 -0.02
C LEU A 91 -7.30 -6.05 -1.41
N LEU A 92 -8.21 -6.95 -1.82
CA LEU A 92 -8.18 -7.57 -3.14
C LEU A 92 -8.23 -6.54 -4.29
N PRO A 93 -9.23 -5.63 -4.34
CA PRO A 93 -9.25 -4.58 -5.35
C PRO A 93 -8.02 -3.68 -5.32
N LEU A 94 -7.43 -3.45 -4.13
CA LEU A 94 -6.19 -2.68 -4.02
C LEU A 94 -5.03 -3.42 -4.68
N PHE A 95 -4.89 -4.73 -4.47
CA PHE A 95 -3.87 -5.55 -5.14
C PHE A 95 -4.07 -5.57 -6.65
N ASP A 96 -5.31 -5.72 -7.13
CA ASP A 96 -5.62 -5.67 -8.57
C ASP A 96 -5.25 -4.31 -9.18
N ASN A 97 -5.58 -3.20 -8.48
CA ASN A 97 -5.19 -1.86 -8.92
C ASN A 97 -3.66 -1.69 -8.97
N ILE A 98 -2.92 -2.30 -8.03
CA ILE A 98 -1.46 -2.26 -8.01
C ILE A 98 -0.87 -3.11 -9.14
N ALA A 99 -1.44 -4.29 -9.40
CA ALA A 99 -1.04 -5.17 -10.50
C ALA A 99 -1.28 -4.50 -11.86
N GLU A 100 -2.43 -3.87 -12.04
CA GLU A 100 -2.76 -3.10 -13.25
C GLU A 100 -1.81 -1.90 -13.42
N ASP A 101 -1.57 -1.13 -12.35
CA ASP A 101 -0.62 -0.01 -12.39
C ASP A 101 0.81 -0.49 -12.75
N LEU A 102 1.22 -1.68 -12.31
CA LEU A 102 2.50 -2.30 -12.67
C LEU A 102 2.52 -2.74 -14.14
N ASN A 103 1.46 -3.40 -14.60
CA ASN A 103 1.32 -3.85 -15.98
C ASN A 103 1.39 -2.67 -16.96
N GLN A 104 0.67 -1.58 -16.67
CA GLN A 104 0.76 -0.34 -17.45
C GLN A 104 2.16 0.26 -17.42
N THR A 105 2.87 0.18 -16.29
CA THR A 105 4.26 0.64 -16.20
C THR A 105 5.18 -0.18 -17.11
N VAL A 106 5.05 -1.50 -17.10
CA VAL A 106 5.82 -2.40 -17.97
C VAL A 106 5.51 -2.12 -19.45
N GLN A 107 4.24 -2.03 -19.83
CA GLN A 107 3.83 -1.70 -21.20
C GLN A 107 4.39 -0.35 -21.68
N ASN A 108 4.36 0.68 -20.82
CA ASN A 108 4.95 1.99 -21.15
C ASN A 108 6.46 1.92 -21.38
N LEU A 109 7.17 1.05 -20.64
CA LEU A 109 8.61 0.82 -20.81
C LEU A 109 8.91 0.03 -22.09
N GLU A 110 8.11 -1.01 -22.39
CA GLU A 110 8.23 -1.85 -23.57
C GLU A 110 7.94 -1.08 -24.87
N GLN A 111 6.95 -0.17 -24.85
CA GLN A 111 6.57 0.65 -26.00
C GLN A 111 7.60 1.75 -26.36
N LYS A 112 8.73 1.88 -25.64
CA LYS A 112 9.79 2.88 -25.90
C LYS A 112 9.24 4.28 -26.22
N HIS A 113 8.34 4.83 -25.40
CA HIS A 113 8.06 6.28 -25.40
C HIS A 113 9.25 7.09 -24.81
N HIS A 114 10.48 6.77 -25.23
CA HIS A 114 11.71 7.52 -24.99
C HIS A 114 12.12 8.35 -26.22
N SER A 115 11.25 8.49 -27.22
CA SER A 115 11.46 9.42 -28.32
C SER A 115 11.08 10.84 -27.90
N ASN A 116 12.11 11.60 -27.53
CA ASN A 116 12.16 13.07 -27.47
C ASN A 116 11.47 13.78 -26.28
N ILE A 117 12.04 13.65 -25.08
CA ILE A 117 11.95 14.73 -24.07
C ILE A 117 13.02 15.79 -24.39
N LYS A 118 12.80 16.54 -25.47
CA LYS A 118 13.32 17.89 -25.64
C LYS A 118 12.15 18.74 -26.10
N GLY A 119 11.55 19.45 -25.14
CA GLY A 119 10.53 20.45 -25.41
C GLY A 119 9.16 19.84 -25.69
N THR A 120 8.38 19.63 -24.64
CA THR A 120 7.07 20.26 -24.43
C THR A 120 6.38 19.46 -23.33
N LEU A 121 6.16 20.15 -22.23
CA LEU A 121 5.45 19.71 -21.04
C LEU A 121 4.05 19.20 -21.43
N GLN A 122 3.89 17.89 -21.68
CA GLN A 122 2.56 17.29 -21.75
C GLN A 122 2.00 17.24 -20.32
N ARG A 123 1.21 18.26 -20.05
CA ARG A 123 0.44 18.51 -18.85
C ARG A 123 -0.67 17.45 -18.77
N GLY A 124 -0.35 16.29 -18.22
CA GLY A 124 -1.33 15.24 -17.94
C GLY A 124 -0.67 13.87 -17.74
N THR A 125 -0.64 13.40 -16.50
CA THR A 125 -0.51 11.97 -16.12
C THR A 125 0.78 11.19 -16.43
N THR A 126 1.79 11.73 -17.13
CA THR A 126 3.00 10.97 -17.51
C THR A 126 4.30 11.56 -16.95
N SER A 127 4.32 11.87 -15.65
CA SER A 127 5.61 12.01 -14.98
C SER A 127 6.14 10.60 -14.72
N LEU A 128 7.13 10.15 -15.51
CA LEU A 128 7.90 8.93 -15.25
C LEU A 128 8.38 8.89 -13.78
N ALA A 129 8.68 10.06 -13.19
CA ALA A 129 9.02 10.20 -11.78
C ALA A 129 7.88 9.88 -10.81
N TYR A 130 6.61 10.12 -11.17
CA TYR A 130 5.45 9.68 -10.38
C TYR A 130 5.32 8.15 -10.36
N ILE A 131 5.43 7.53 -11.53
CA ILE A 131 5.38 6.07 -11.69
C ILE A 131 6.54 5.41 -10.92
N HIS A 132 7.75 5.95 -11.05
CA HIS A 132 8.94 5.41 -10.39
C HIS A 132 8.99 5.65 -8.87
N MET A 133 8.73 6.88 -8.39
CA MET A 133 8.96 7.18 -6.97
C MET A 133 7.87 6.64 -6.06
N VAL A 134 6.62 6.59 -6.53
CA VAL A 134 5.49 6.34 -5.64
C VAL A 134 4.99 4.91 -5.74
N ARG A 135 4.71 4.44 -6.97
CA ARG A 135 4.07 3.14 -7.18
C ARG A 135 5.00 1.98 -6.85
N LEU A 136 6.26 2.04 -7.31
CA LEU A 136 7.29 1.05 -6.94
C LEU A 136 7.63 1.10 -5.45
N SER A 137 7.72 2.30 -4.85
CA SER A 137 7.96 2.45 -3.41
C SER A 137 6.91 1.80 -2.53
N LEU A 138 5.63 1.92 -2.90
CA LEU A 138 4.53 1.36 -2.15
C LEU A 138 4.46 -0.16 -2.35
N LEU A 139 4.60 -0.62 -3.59
CA LEU A 139 4.65 -2.05 -3.93
C LEU A 139 5.84 -2.74 -3.25
N SER A 140 7.03 -2.17 -3.30
CA SER A 140 8.20 -2.71 -2.60
C SER A 140 7.98 -2.75 -1.09
N SER A 141 7.30 -1.77 -0.50
CA SER A 141 7.01 -1.80 0.94
C SER A 141 5.95 -2.84 1.31
N LEU A 142 4.96 -3.07 0.45
CA LEU A 142 3.96 -4.14 0.60
C LEU A 142 4.64 -5.52 0.51
N LEU A 143 5.43 -5.75 -0.53
CA LEU A 143 6.14 -7.02 -0.75
C LEU A 143 7.20 -7.28 0.33
N ASP A 144 7.96 -6.27 0.74
CA ASP A 144 8.93 -6.37 1.83
C ASP A 144 8.24 -6.70 3.17
N HIS A 145 7.06 -6.11 3.42
CA HIS A 145 6.28 -6.40 4.62
C HIS A 145 5.68 -7.82 4.60
N LEU A 146 5.14 -8.26 3.46
CA LEU A 146 4.63 -9.62 3.30
C LEU A 146 5.74 -10.67 3.42
N GLY A 147 6.91 -10.40 2.84
CA GLY A 147 8.08 -11.28 2.90
C GLY A 147 8.69 -11.37 4.30
N LYS A 148 8.84 -10.24 5.01
CA LYS A 148 9.44 -10.21 6.36
C LYS A 148 8.59 -10.86 7.44
N ASN A 149 7.26 -10.88 7.28
CA ASN A 149 6.36 -11.47 8.26
C ASN A 149 5.87 -12.88 7.85
N ASN A 150 6.43 -13.49 6.80
CA ASN A 150 5.95 -14.77 6.22
C ASN A 150 4.46 -14.79 5.84
N HIS A 151 3.79 -13.63 5.78
CA HIS A 151 2.39 -13.51 5.35
C HIS A 151 2.22 -13.82 3.85
N GLY A 152 3.31 -13.89 3.08
CA GLY A 152 3.29 -14.20 1.65
C GLY A 152 2.66 -15.56 1.31
N VAL A 153 2.74 -16.56 2.18
CA VAL A 153 2.12 -17.88 1.95
C VAL A 153 0.59 -17.80 2.09
N ASP A 154 0.08 -17.01 3.04
CA ASP A 154 -1.35 -16.79 3.22
C ASP A 154 -1.95 -15.98 2.05
N VAL A 155 -1.20 -15.00 1.52
CA VAL A 155 -1.59 -14.24 0.32
C VAL A 155 -1.47 -15.08 -0.96
N SER A 156 -0.50 -16.00 -1.08
CA SER A 156 -0.44 -16.96 -2.19
C SER A 156 -1.54 -18.02 -2.15
N GLY A 157 -2.21 -18.22 -1.01
CA GLY A 157 -3.47 -18.96 -0.90
C GLY A 157 -4.64 -18.24 -1.57
N MET A 158 -4.50 -16.94 -1.89
CA MET A 158 -5.26 -16.28 -2.95
C MET A 158 -4.61 -16.62 -4.30
N THR A 159 -4.65 -17.89 -4.69
CA THR A 159 -4.76 -18.21 -6.10
C THR A 159 -5.98 -17.39 -6.59
N PHE A 160 -5.87 -16.41 -7.48
CA PHE A 160 -5.48 -16.59 -8.89
C PHE A 160 -5.80 -18.01 -9.40
N THR A 161 -6.92 -18.58 -8.95
CA THR A 161 -7.62 -19.61 -9.72
C THR A 161 -8.24 -18.88 -10.89
N ARG A 162 -7.54 -19.02 -12.01
CA ARG A 162 -8.08 -18.87 -13.35
C ARG A 162 -9.34 -19.72 -13.53
#